data_AF-A0A1M4X7G6-F1
#
_entry.id   AF-A0A1M4X7G6-F1
#
_cell.length_a   1.000
_cell.length_b   1.000
_cell.length_c   1.000
_cell.angle_alpha   90.00
_cell.angle_beta   90.00
_cell.angle_gamma   90.00
#
_symmetry.space_group_name_H-M   'P 1'
#
loop_
_entity.id
_entity.type
_entity.pdbx_description
1 polymer ?
#
loop_
_entity_poly.entity_id
_entity_poly.type
_entity_poly.pdbx_seq_one_letter_code
_entity_poly.pdbx_strand_id
1 'polypeptide(L)'
;MTDLDLLHFEQLKKDVQAQYLKEHTPSYDDISKWKGIDIIYFQEDLRKKAKGNISEKSFYTYFKSSPVTKLPRIDMLNLLSIYAGYDSWYDFKKQHLFAGELLQDNEDLADDTLQELEKTVSASLELPKTEKLPKIPEYQPIENNDLQKSNTENQLIKQNSEISEIRNSEAENPKKNFFKKNIWVIVTSVLVVLTGLLGFKDVIFQKTYVYCFTDADRNLSIQREIEIKVIKENESPILYRIKPGECFRYATKDKTLKMQISSTTYENLEVNRNLENAPEEETIELKPDDYKMALYYFSIKDINGENSEQLIKQKRKQLENIISNTAVITQVYDSDIYGLESLDKEDYITLVTTPTTSLKNLNVIEMKKDNKGKIVSIKFKISTHENNK
;
A
#
# COMPACT_ATOMS: atom_id res chain seq x y z
N MET A 1 -15.17 14.50 27.42
CA MET A 1 -15.95 14.26 26.19
C MET A 1 -17.32 13.83 26.64
N THR A 2 -18.35 14.60 26.31
CA THR A 2 -19.71 14.35 26.78
C THR A 2 -20.36 13.31 25.86
N ASP A 3 -21.10 12.35 26.42
CA ASP A 3 -21.93 11.41 25.66
C ASP A 3 -22.86 12.13 24.66
N LEU A 4 -23.09 13.42 24.90
CA LEU A 4 -23.87 14.33 24.08
C LEU A 4 -23.24 14.68 22.73
N ASP A 5 -21.92 14.87 22.65
CA ASP A 5 -21.25 15.13 21.35
C ASP A 5 -21.34 13.91 20.42
N LEU A 6 -21.32 12.70 20.98
CA LEU A 6 -21.53 11.46 20.22
C LEU A 6 -22.96 11.36 19.70
N LEU A 7 -23.94 11.78 20.50
CA LEU A 7 -25.35 11.82 20.11
C LEU A 7 -25.59 12.81 18.96
N HIS A 8 -25.01 14.01 19.05
CA HIS A 8 -25.02 14.99 17.96
C HIS A 8 -24.40 14.41 16.68
N PHE A 9 -23.31 13.66 16.81
CA PHE A 9 -22.64 13.08 15.64
C PHE A 9 -23.50 12.00 14.95
N GLU A 10 -24.23 11.17 15.72
CA GLU A 10 -25.19 10.23 15.15
C GLU A 10 -26.35 10.95 14.42
N GLN A 11 -26.75 12.13 14.90
CA GLN A 11 -27.74 12.96 14.21
C GLN A 11 -27.17 13.55 12.91
N LEU A 12 -25.94 14.08 12.95
CA LEU A 12 -25.25 14.57 11.77
C LEU A 12 -25.11 13.47 10.70
N LYS A 13 -24.84 12.22 11.09
CA LYS A 13 -24.80 11.08 10.16
C LYS A 13 -26.12 10.88 9.41
N LYS A 14 -27.25 11.05 10.09
CA LYS A 14 -28.59 10.95 9.48
C LYS A 14 -28.82 12.08 8.48
N ASP A 15 -28.40 13.30 8.81
CA ASP A 15 -28.58 14.45 7.92
C ASP A 15 -27.66 14.38 6.69
N VAL A 16 -26.42 13.90 6.87
CA VAL A 16 -25.52 13.58 5.76
C VAL A 16 -26.13 12.50 4.84
N GLN A 17 -26.69 11.45 5.41
CA GLN A 17 -27.39 10.41 4.65
C GLN A 17 -28.58 10.99 3.89
N ALA A 18 -29.45 11.74 4.56
CA ALA A 18 -30.61 12.36 3.95
C ALA A 18 -30.22 13.31 2.81
N GLN A 19 -29.13 14.06 2.97
CA GLN A 19 -28.62 14.96 1.93
C GLN A 19 -28.11 14.20 0.71
N TYR A 20 -27.41 13.09 0.89
CA TYR A 20 -26.92 12.27 -0.23
C TYR A 20 -28.08 11.63 -1.02
N LEU A 21 -29.08 11.10 -0.31
CA LEU A 21 -30.26 10.44 -0.89
C LEU A 21 -31.17 11.37 -1.73
N LYS A 22 -31.02 12.70 -1.63
CA LYS A 22 -31.77 13.66 -2.46
C LYS A 22 -31.41 13.57 -3.94
N GLU A 23 -30.15 13.27 -4.24
CA GLU A 23 -29.60 13.32 -5.61
C GLU A 23 -29.06 11.97 -6.08
N HIS A 24 -28.92 10.99 -5.18
CA HIS A 24 -28.30 9.70 -5.45
C HIS A 24 -29.14 8.55 -4.93
N THR A 25 -29.02 7.39 -5.59
CA THR A 25 -29.70 6.15 -5.20
C THR A 25 -28.63 5.07 -4.91
N PRO A 26 -28.09 5.02 -3.69
CA PRO A 26 -27.12 4.00 -3.28
C PRO A 26 -27.76 2.61 -3.18
N SER A 27 -26.93 1.58 -3.02
CA SER A 27 -27.39 0.19 -2.88
C SER A 27 -28.31 -0.05 -1.68
N TYR A 28 -28.15 0.76 -0.63
CA TYR A 28 -28.99 0.74 0.58
C TYR A 28 -29.25 2.18 1.04
N ASP A 29 -30.43 2.47 1.58
CA ASP A 29 -30.72 3.81 2.11
C ASP A 29 -29.84 4.15 3.33
N ASP A 30 -29.50 3.14 4.13
CA ASP A 30 -28.71 3.26 5.35
C ASP A 30 -27.21 3.38 5.04
N ILE A 31 -26.62 4.54 5.41
CA ILE A 31 -25.21 4.85 5.19
C ILE A 31 -24.25 3.86 5.87
N SER A 32 -24.68 3.24 6.97
CA SER A 32 -23.89 2.21 7.64
C SER A 32 -23.80 0.92 6.83
N LYS A 33 -24.61 0.74 5.78
CA LYS A 33 -24.57 -0.42 4.89
C LYS A 33 -23.80 -0.19 3.61
N TRP A 34 -23.47 1.06 3.27
CA TRP A 34 -22.73 1.41 2.05
C TRP A 34 -21.34 0.77 2.01
N LYS A 35 -20.97 0.19 0.88
CA LYS A 35 -19.66 -0.46 0.70
C LYS A 35 -19.10 -0.13 -0.67
N GLY A 36 -17.80 -0.37 -0.86
CA GLY A 36 -17.09 -0.18 -2.12
C GLY A 36 -17.54 1.04 -2.91
N ILE A 37 -18.32 0.80 -3.97
CA ILE A 37 -18.78 1.81 -4.93
C ILE A 37 -19.64 2.92 -4.29
N ASP A 38 -20.51 2.60 -3.33
CA ASP A 38 -21.36 3.59 -2.66
C ASP A 38 -20.48 4.60 -1.88
N ILE A 39 -19.41 4.11 -1.24
CA ILE A 39 -18.46 4.95 -0.50
C ILE A 39 -17.72 5.88 -1.46
N ILE A 40 -17.28 5.36 -2.61
CA ILE A 40 -16.56 6.14 -3.62
C ILE A 40 -17.45 7.24 -4.20
N TYR A 41 -18.71 6.93 -4.52
CA TYR A 41 -19.64 7.95 -4.99
C TYR A 41 -19.92 9.02 -3.94
N PHE A 42 -20.10 8.62 -2.68
CA PHE A 42 -20.22 9.57 -1.58
C PHE A 42 -18.97 10.46 -1.45
N GLN A 43 -17.77 9.90 -1.54
CA GLN A 43 -16.52 10.67 -1.49
C GLN A 43 -16.41 11.69 -2.62
N GLU A 44 -16.78 11.31 -3.85
CA GLU A 44 -16.78 12.22 -4.99
C GLU A 44 -17.84 13.33 -4.85
N ASP A 45 -19.03 13.01 -4.34
CA ASP A 45 -20.07 14.02 -4.08
C ASP A 45 -19.65 14.99 -2.95
N LEU A 46 -19.08 14.46 -1.86
CA LEU A 46 -18.52 15.24 -0.76
C LEU A 46 -17.44 16.21 -1.26
N ARG A 47 -16.56 15.74 -2.15
CA ARG A 47 -15.50 16.56 -2.75
C ARG A 47 -16.07 17.67 -3.63
N LYS A 48 -17.13 17.40 -4.38
CA LYS A 48 -17.80 18.41 -5.22
C LYS A 48 -18.51 19.49 -4.40
N LYS A 49 -19.23 19.10 -3.35
CA LYS A 49 -20.07 20.02 -2.56
C LYS A 49 -19.30 20.75 -1.46
N ALA A 50 -18.53 20.02 -0.67
CA ALA A 50 -17.89 20.55 0.54
C ALA A 50 -16.38 20.79 0.37
N LYS A 51 -15.81 20.55 -0.82
CA LYS A 51 -14.39 20.78 -1.17
C LYS A 51 -13.38 20.09 -0.22
N GLY A 52 -13.78 19.03 0.44
CA GLY A 52 -12.92 18.21 1.29
C GLY A 52 -12.96 16.74 0.90
N ASN A 53 -12.05 15.96 1.47
CA ASN A 53 -11.94 14.52 1.22
C ASN A 53 -12.06 13.76 2.54
N ILE A 54 -12.78 12.64 2.51
CA ILE A 54 -12.77 11.66 3.59
C ILE A 54 -12.10 10.38 3.08
N SER A 55 -11.14 9.83 3.83
CA SER A 55 -10.54 8.54 3.48
C SER A 55 -11.55 7.41 3.71
N GLU A 56 -11.45 6.33 2.93
CA GLU A 56 -12.29 5.15 3.12
C GLU A 56 -12.11 4.59 4.54
N LYS A 57 -10.88 4.57 5.06
CA LYS A 57 -10.59 4.17 6.46
C LYS A 57 -11.41 4.99 7.47
N SER A 58 -11.53 6.30 7.25
CA SER A 58 -12.33 7.17 8.11
C SER A 58 -13.82 6.86 7.97
N PHE A 59 -14.29 6.61 6.75
CA PHE A 59 -15.68 6.20 6.51
C PHE A 59 -16.02 4.92 7.29
N TYR A 60 -15.19 3.87 7.15
CA TYR A 60 -15.34 2.63 7.90
C TYR A 60 -15.27 2.83 9.41
N THR A 61 -14.43 3.75 9.90
CA THR A 61 -14.31 4.02 11.33
C THR A 61 -15.58 4.67 11.91
N TYR A 62 -16.15 5.67 11.24
CA TYR A 62 -17.19 6.52 11.83
C TYR A 62 -18.62 6.25 11.33
N PHE A 63 -18.78 5.73 10.11
CA PHE A 63 -20.11 5.45 9.53
C PHE A 63 -20.54 4.00 9.70
N LYS A 64 -19.60 3.04 9.80
CA LYS A 64 -19.92 1.62 10.04
C LYS A 64 -20.04 1.24 11.51
N SER A 65 -19.36 1.96 12.40
CA SER A 65 -19.48 1.69 13.84
C SER A 65 -20.85 2.14 14.33
N SER A 66 -21.58 1.21 14.97
CA SER A 66 -22.83 1.50 15.67
C SER A 66 -22.83 0.72 16.99
N PRO A 67 -22.85 1.41 18.15
CA PRO A 67 -22.84 2.86 18.33
C PRO A 67 -21.46 3.49 18.04
N VAL A 68 -21.42 4.76 17.64
CA VAL A 68 -20.14 5.47 17.47
C VAL A 68 -19.45 5.61 18.82
N THR A 69 -18.25 5.04 18.94
CA THR A 69 -17.45 5.06 20.18
C THR A 69 -16.46 6.22 20.23
N LYS A 70 -16.19 6.86 19.08
CA LYS A 70 -15.18 7.91 18.95
C LYS A 70 -15.62 8.99 17.99
N LEU A 71 -15.47 10.24 18.43
CA LEU A 71 -15.72 11.41 17.61
C LEU A 71 -14.59 11.62 16.58
N PRO A 72 -14.91 11.96 15.32
CA PRO A 72 -13.92 12.47 14.37
C PRO A 72 -13.22 13.76 14.84
N ARG A 73 -12.10 14.10 14.19
CA ARG A 73 -11.46 15.41 14.35
C ARG A 73 -12.42 16.53 13.90
N ILE A 74 -12.25 17.72 14.47
CA ILE A 74 -13.11 18.88 14.20
C ILE A 74 -13.21 19.23 12.70
N ASP A 75 -12.11 19.07 11.93
CA ASP A 75 -12.11 19.32 10.49
C ASP A 75 -13.07 18.40 9.74
N MET A 76 -13.16 17.13 10.14
CA MET A 76 -14.08 16.17 9.54
C MET A 76 -15.53 16.46 9.93
N LEU A 77 -15.76 16.89 11.17
CA LEU A 77 -17.10 17.30 11.62
C LEU A 77 -17.58 18.53 10.86
N ASN A 78 -16.72 19.53 10.68
CA ASN A 78 -17.01 20.71 9.88
C ASN A 78 -17.29 20.33 8.43
N LEU A 79 -16.46 19.45 7.83
CA LEU A 79 -16.66 18.97 6.46
C LEU A 79 -18.04 18.31 6.26
N LEU A 80 -18.42 17.43 7.20
CA LEU A 80 -19.72 16.75 7.16
C LEU A 80 -20.90 17.70 7.41
N SER A 81 -20.70 18.70 8.29
CA SER A 81 -21.71 19.74 8.56
C SER A 81 -21.95 20.61 7.33
N ILE A 82 -20.88 21.05 6.65
CA ILE A 82 -20.94 21.78 5.38
C ILE A 82 -21.65 20.96 4.31
N TYR A 83 -21.32 19.67 4.22
CA TYR A 83 -21.99 18.78 3.29
C TYR A 83 -23.50 18.68 3.55
N ALA A 84 -23.91 18.57 4.82
CA ALA A 84 -25.32 18.51 5.23
C ALA A 84 -26.07 19.85 5.11
N GLY A 85 -25.36 20.96 4.87
CA GLY A 85 -25.94 22.28 4.63
C GLY A 85 -25.79 23.29 5.78
N TYR A 86 -24.95 23.00 6.77
CA TYR A 86 -24.66 23.88 7.92
C TYR A 86 -23.32 24.59 7.74
N ASP A 87 -23.11 25.74 8.40
CA ASP A 87 -21.87 26.52 8.23
C ASP A 87 -20.66 25.86 8.92
N SER A 88 -20.90 25.14 10.03
CA SER A 88 -19.86 24.46 10.81
C SER A 88 -20.46 23.43 11.77
N TRP A 89 -19.60 22.62 12.40
CA TRP A 89 -20.01 21.71 13.48
C TRP A 89 -20.66 22.46 14.65
N TYR A 90 -20.18 23.68 14.95
CA TYR A 90 -20.76 24.50 16.00
C TYR A 90 -22.18 24.95 15.65
N ASP A 91 -22.38 25.40 14.41
CA ASP A 91 -23.70 25.79 13.89
C ASP A 91 -24.67 24.61 13.88
N PHE A 92 -24.21 23.43 13.46
CA PHE A 92 -25.00 22.20 13.54
C PHE A 92 -25.47 21.91 14.96
N LYS A 93 -24.58 21.95 15.97
CA LYS A 93 -24.95 21.72 17.36
C LYS A 93 -25.95 22.75 17.87
N LYS A 94 -25.76 24.03 17.52
CA LYS A 94 -26.68 25.11 17.89
C LYS A 94 -28.10 24.90 17.34
N GLN A 95 -28.23 24.28 16.18
CA GLN A 95 -29.54 24.00 15.58
C GLN A 95 -30.19 22.70 16.11
N HIS A 96 -29.40 21.85 16.81
CA HIS A 96 -29.83 20.54 17.30
C HIS A 96 -29.58 20.36 18.80
N LEU A 97 -29.83 21.40 19.61
CA LEU A 97 -29.70 21.31 21.07
C LEU A 97 -30.61 20.22 21.63
N PHE A 98 -30.05 19.40 22.52
CA PHE A 98 -30.84 18.48 23.33
C PHE A 98 -31.46 19.20 24.53
N ALA A 99 -32.56 18.65 25.07
CA ALA A 99 -33.26 19.22 26.23
C ALA A 99 -32.37 19.44 27.48
N GLY A 100 -31.23 18.74 27.57
CA GLY A 100 -30.23 18.95 28.62
C GLY A 100 -29.31 20.16 28.42
N GLU A 101 -29.08 20.61 27.19
CA GLU A 101 -28.30 21.82 26.86
C GLU A 101 -29.15 23.08 26.95
N LEU A 102 -30.46 22.99 26.67
CA LEU A 102 -31.41 24.10 26.84
C LEU A 102 -31.46 24.65 28.27
N LEU A 103 -31.11 23.83 29.27
CA LEU A 103 -31.09 24.25 30.68
C LEU A 103 -29.82 24.98 31.09
N GLN A 104 -28.74 24.86 30.30
CA GLN A 104 -27.43 25.43 30.62
C GLN A 104 -27.21 26.79 29.94
N ASP A 105 -27.92 27.05 28.84
CA ASP A 105 -27.89 28.33 28.11
C ASP A 105 -28.92 29.37 28.63
N ASN A 106 -29.77 29.02 29.60
CA ASN A 106 -30.78 29.93 30.19
C ASN A 106 -30.20 31.02 31.13
N GLU A 107 -28.88 31.07 31.36
CA GLU A 107 -28.26 32.19 32.09
C GLU A 107 -27.87 33.37 31.18
N ASP A 108 -27.80 33.19 29.86
CA ASP A 108 -27.42 34.24 28.91
C ASP A 108 -28.32 34.20 27.67
N LEU A 109 -29.43 34.97 27.68
CA LEU A 109 -29.97 35.79 26.57
C LEU A 109 -31.52 35.94 26.62
N ALA A 110 -31.93 37.20 26.79
CA ALA A 110 -33.15 37.91 26.35
C ALA A 110 -34.52 37.19 26.22
N ASP A 111 -35.49 37.84 26.86
CA ASP A 111 -36.94 37.59 27.07
C ASP A 111 -37.82 37.30 25.83
N ASP A 112 -37.27 37.25 24.61
CA ASP A 112 -38.08 37.15 23.38
C ASP A 112 -38.39 35.70 22.93
N THR A 113 -37.74 34.68 23.53
CA THR A 113 -37.85 33.27 23.10
C THR A 113 -38.92 32.46 23.85
N LEU A 114 -39.45 32.97 24.96
CA LEU A 114 -40.39 32.21 25.82
C LEU A 114 -41.76 31.95 25.17
N GLN A 115 -42.20 32.78 24.22
CA GLN A 115 -43.51 32.62 23.56
C GLN A 115 -43.56 31.53 22.48
N GLU A 116 -42.44 31.17 21.86
CA GLU A 116 -42.41 30.07 20.87
C GLU A 116 -42.31 28.70 21.54
N LEU A 117 -41.74 28.63 22.75
CA LEU A 117 -41.50 27.40 23.50
C LEU A 117 -42.76 26.82 24.17
N GLU A 118 -43.74 27.64 24.57
CA GLU A 118 -45.00 27.13 25.13
C GLU A 118 -45.83 26.32 24.12
N LYS A 119 -45.69 26.60 22.83
CA LYS A 119 -46.43 25.90 21.76
C LYS A 119 -45.87 24.50 21.48
N THR A 120 -44.59 24.26 21.71
CA THR A 120 -43.93 22.98 21.39
C THR A 120 -43.93 22.02 22.58
N VAL A 121 -43.88 22.52 23.81
CA VAL A 121 -43.88 21.70 25.04
C VAL A 121 -45.22 20.98 25.27
N SER A 122 -46.33 21.52 24.77
CA SER A 122 -47.67 20.92 24.92
C SER A 122 -47.87 19.60 24.16
N ALA A 123 -46.95 19.22 23.27
CA ALA A 123 -47.14 18.11 22.34
C ALA A 123 -46.48 16.77 22.73
N SER A 124 -45.57 16.70 23.72
CA SER A 124 -44.61 15.57 23.78
C SER A 124 -44.36 14.90 25.14
N LEU A 125 -45.26 14.99 26.13
CA LEU A 125 -45.05 14.34 27.43
C LEU A 125 -45.84 13.03 27.61
N GLU A 126 -45.22 11.88 27.29
CA GLU A 126 -45.47 10.58 27.95
C GLU A 126 -44.17 9.72 28.03
N LEU A 127 -43.51 9.75 29.22
CA LEU A 127 -42.78 8.70 30.02
C LEU A 127 -41.92 7.57 29.35
N PRO A 128 -41.07 6.80 30.10
CA PRO A 128 -40.20 7.10 31.25
C PRO A 128 -38.72 6.56 31.11
N LYS A 129 -37.85 7.06 32.00
CA LYS A 129 -36.42 6.73 32.21
C LYS A 129 -36.16 5.30 32.73
N THR A 130 -35.01 4.70 32.41
CA THR A 130 -34.22 3.89 33.37
C THR A 130 -32.71 3.89 33.03
N GLU A 131 -31.95 4.02 34.12
CA GLU A 131 -30.51 4.17 34.38
C GLU A 131 -29.62 2.90 34.23
N LYS A 132 -28.34 3.07 33.84
CA LYS A 132 -27.08 2.79 34.60
C LYS A 132 -25.92 2.17 33.78
N LEU A 133 -24.76 2.84 33.85
CA LEU A 133 -23.43 2.47 33.34
C LEU A 133 -22.50 2.02 34.50
N PRO A 134 -21.49 1.17 34.25
CA PRO A 134 -20.23 1.25 35.00
C PRO A 134 -18.94 1.31 34.15
N LYS A 135 -17.86 1.71 34.84
CA LYS A 135 -16.59 2.34 34.42
C LYS A 135 -15.49 1.39 33.91
N ILE A 136 -14.53 1.98 33.16
CA ILE A 136 -13.26 1.42 32.67
C ILE A 136 -12.10 1.86 33.59
N PRO A 137 -11.08 1.02 33.90
CA PRO A 137 -9.83 1.46 34.52
C PRO A 137 -8.71 1.78 33.51
N GLU A 138 -7.90 2.76 33.92
CA GLU A 138 -6.86 3.53 33.24
C GLU A 138 -5.47 2.84 33.29
N TYR A 139 -4.64 2.96 32.25
CA TYR A 139 -3.24 2.49 32.23
C TYR A 139 -2.29 3.64 31.85
N GLN A 140 -1.22 3.82 32.62
CA GLN A 140 -0.21 4.88 32.47
C GLN A 140 0.96 4.48 31.54
N PRO A 141 1.63 5.45 30.89
CA PRO A 141 2.71 5.20 29.93
C PRO A 141 4.07 4.99 30.61
N ILE A 142 4.91 4.16 30.00
CA ILE A 142 6.30 3.89 30.41
C ILE A 142 7.24 4.82 29.65
N GLU A 143 8.17 5.41 30.39
CA GLU A 143 9.18 6.40 30.00
C GLU A 143 10.42 5.73 29.37
N ASN A 144 11.00 6.40 28.38
CA ASN A 144 12.20 5.99 27.64
C ASN A 144 13.46 6.11 28.51
N ASN A 145 14.39 5.16 28.38
CA ASN A 145 15.77 5.36 28.81
C ASN A 145 16.77 5.11 27.67
N ASP A 146 17.56 6.14 27.46
CA ASP A 146 18.62 6.34 26.48
C ASP A 146 19.90 5.60 26.92
N LEU A 147 20.57 4.87 26.02
CA LEU A 147 21.84 4.20 26.28
C LEU A 147 22.77 4.24 25.06
N GLN A 148 23.56 5.31 24.95
CA GLN A 148 24.85 5.32 24.25
C GLN A 148 25.91 6.03 25.10
N LYS A 149 26.99 5.34 25.45
CA LYS A 149 28.32 5.94 25.70
C LYS A 149 29.43 5.03 25.19
N SER A 150 30.20 5.56 24.24
CA SER A 150 31.47 5.05 23.74
C SER A 150 32.63 5.45 24.64
N ASN A 151 33.62 4.57 24.86
CA ASN A 151 34.95 4.96 25.36
C ASN A 151 36.04 4.17 24.61
N THR A 152 37.05 4.92 24.14
CA THR A 152 38.23 4.46 23.41
C THR A 152 39.43 4.47 24.37
N GLU A 153 40.18 3.37 24.47
CA GLU A 153 41.48 3.34 25.15
C GLU A 153 42.61 3.22 24.11
N ASN A 154 43.52 4.20 24.14
CA ASN A 154 44.78 4.21 23.43
C ASN A 154 45.85 3.51 24.29
N GLN A 155 46.66 2.61 23.69
CA GLN A 155 47.94 2.21 24.27
C GLN A 155 49.10 2.44 23.30
N LEU A 156 50.18 2.96 23.89
CA LEU A 156 51.44 3.42 23.30
C LEU A 156 52.34 2.27 22.81
N ILE A 157 52.96 2.46 21.65
CA ILE A 157 54.08 1.63 21.17
C ILE A 157 55.38 2.41 21.33
N LYS A 158 56.34 1.81 22.05
CA LYS A 158 57.72 2.28 22.24
C LYS A 158 58.53 2.15 20.94
N GLN A 159 59.18 3.24 20.58
CA GLN A 159 60.23 3.34 19.56
C GLN A 159 61.59 3.13 20.22
N ASN A 160 62.45 2.29 19.63
CA ASN A 160 63.89 2.33 19.86
C ASN A 160 64.59 2.58 18.52
N SER A 161 65.43 3.61 18.52
CA SER A 161 66.36 3.95 17.46
C SER A 161 67.70 3.30 17.75
N GLU A 162 68.43 2.87 16.72
CA GLU A 162 69.88 3.03 16.67
C GLU A 162 70.38 3.09 15.21
N ILE A 163 71.32 4.01 15.02
CA ILE A 163 72.07 4.44 13.83
C ILE A 163 73.26 3.46 13.69
N SER A 164 73.87 3.05 12.56
CA SER A 164 74.48 3.74 11.40
C SER A 164 75.18 2.67 10.54
N GLU A 165 75.27 2.89 9.23
CA GLU A 165 76.53 3.07 8.44
C GLU A 165 76.34 2.69 6.96
N ILE A 166 76.83 3.58 6.09
CA ILE A 166 76.82 3.50 4.63
C ILE A 166 78.08 2.76 4.17
N ARG A 167 77.95 1.82 3.22
CA ARG A 167 78.96 1.59 2.16
C ARG A 167 78.26 1.10 0.89
N ASN A 168 78.38 1.88 -0.17
CA ASN A 168 78.12 1.46 -1.56
C ASN A 168 79.29 0.59 -2.04
N SER A 169 79.02 -0.49 -2.77
CA SER A 169 79.91 -1.05 -3.80
C SER A 169 79.14 -2.02 -4.70
N GLU A 170 79.01 -1.58 -5.95
CA GLU A 170 79.05 -2.29 -7.24
C GLU A 170 78.46 -3.69 -7.44
N ALA A 171 77.83 -3.81 -8.60
CA ALA A 171 77.26 -5.01 -9.17
C ALA A 171 78.34 -5.96 -9.72
N GLU A 172 78.21 -7.25 -9.42
CA GLU A 172 78.56 -8.33 -10.34
C GLU A 172 77.58 -9.51 -10.19
N ASN A 173 77.05 -9.97 -11.31
CA ASN A 173 76.49 -11.32 -11.46
C ASN A 173 77.65 -12.23 -11.92
N PRO A 174 77.77 -13.49 -11.47
CA PRO A 174 76.97 -14.53 -12.13
C PRO A 174 76.55 -15.76 -11.29
N LYS A 175 75.32 -16.21 -11.59
CA LYS A 175 74.79 -17.59 -11.70
C LYS A 175 75.18 -18.70 -10.69
N LYS A 176 74.09 -19.37 -10.27
CA LYS A 176 73.94 -20.76 -9.76
C LYS A 176 74.26 -21.01 -8.28
N ASN A 177 73.29 -20.67 -7.41
CA ASN A 177 72.71 -21.60 -6.41
C ASN A 177 71.52 -20.99 -5.60
N PHE A 178 70.78 -20.03 -6.15
CA PHE A 178 69.62 -19.43 -5.45
C PHE A 178 68.43 -20.38 -5.26
N PHE A 179 68.29 -21.39 -6.12
CA PHE A 179 67.17 -22.33 -6.08
C PHE A 179 67.24 -23.38 -4.96
N LYS A 180 68.33 -23.46 -4.17
CA LYS A 180 68.41 -24.43 -3.05
C LYS A 180 68.28 -23.79 -1.67
N LYS A 181 68.50 -22.47 -1.54
CA LYS A 181 68.43 -21.74 -0.26
C LYS A 181 67.12 -20.98 -0.06
N ASN A 182 66.43 -20.61 -1.15
CA ASN A 182 65.18 -19.84 -1.10
C ASN A 182 63.94 -20.69 -1.42
N ILE A 183 64.08 -22.02 -1.49
CA ILE A 183 62.94 -22.95 -1.68
C ILE A 183 61.87 -22.71 -0.61
N TRP A 184 62.28 -22.54 0.64
CA TRP A 184 61.35 -22.34 1.74
C TRP A 184 60.51 -21.08 1.58
N VAL A 185 61.08 -19.97 1.09
CA VAL A 185 60.36 -18.71 0.83
C VAL A 185 59.34 -18.86 -0.31
N ILE A 186 59.71 -19.60 -1.37
CA ILE A 186 58.81 -19.92 -2.48
C ILE A 186 57.67 -20.82 -1.99
N VAL A 187 57.99 -21.83 -1.18
CA VAL A 187 56.99 -22.75 -0.59
C VAL A 187 56.04 -21.99 0.34
N THR A 188 56.54 -21.10 1.21
CA THR A 188 55.67 -20.28 2.07
C THR A 188 54.83 -19.29 1.28
N SER A 189 55.36 -18.69 0.22
CA SER A 189 54.60 -17.77 -0.65
C SER A 189 53.47 -18.50 -1.39
N VAL A 190 53.77 -19.67 -1.97
CA VAL A 190 52.77 -20.53 -2.62
C VAL A 190 51.72 -20.99 -1.61
N LEU A 191 52.12 -21.33 -0.38
CA LEU A 191 51.21 -21.74 0.68
C LEU A 191 50.29 -20.59 1.11
N VAL A 192 50.83 -19.37 1.27
CA VAL A 192 50.04 -18.17 1.59
C VAL A 192 49.02 -17.86 0.49
N VAL A 193 49.43 -17.96 -0.78
CA VAL A 193 48.51 -17.78 -1.93
C VAL A 193 47.44 -18.88 -1.97
N LEU A 194 47.80 -20.15 -1.73
CA LEU A 194 46.84 -21.24 -1.64
C LEU A 194 45.85 -21.05 -0.48
N THR A 195 46.34 -20.64 0.70
CA THR A 195 45.46 -20.36 1.85
C THR A 195 44.57 -19.16 1.62
N GLY A 196 45.06 -18.13 0.90
CA GLY A 196 44.25 -17.01 0.45
C GLY A 196 43.14 -17.45 -0.51
N LEU A 197 43.48 -18.23 -1.53
CA LEU A 197 42.51 -18.79 -2.49
C LEU A 197 41.47 -19.68 -1.80
N LEU A 198 41.86 -20.48 -0.81
CA LEU A 198 40.95 -21.31 -0.03
C LEU A 198 40.05 -20.48 0.89
N GLY A 199 40.57 -19.42 1.51
CA GLY A 199 39.81 -18.50 2.36
C GLY A 199 38.78 -17.66 1.59
N PHE A 200 39.09 -17.29 0.34
CA PHE A 200 38.21 -16.52 -0.54
C PHE A 200 37.48 -17.37 -1.58
N LYS A 201 37.52 -18.71 -1.49
CA LYS A 201 36.84 -19.62 -2.42
C LYS A 201 35.39 -19.22 -2.64
N ASP A 202 34.73 -18.74 -1.59
CA ASP A 202 33.31 -18.48 -1.62
C ASP A 202 32.91 -17.24 -2.41
N VAL A 203 33.83 -16.31 -2.65
CA VAL A 203 33.62 -15.12 -3.49
C VAL A 203 34.17 -15.33 -4.89
N ILE A 204 35.26 -16.08 -5.02
CA ILE A 204 35.95 -16.31 -6.31
C ILE A 204 35.16 -17.24 -7.23
N PHE A 205 34.40 -18.21 -6.70
CA PHE A 205 33.68 -19.22 -7.50
C PHE A 205 32.20 -18.90 -7.76
N GLN A 206 31.73 -17.67 -7.49
CA GLN A 206 30.36 -17.27 -7.84
C GLN A 206 30.31 -16.83 -9.31
N LYS A 207 29.36 -17.38 -10.08
CA LYS A 207 29.06 -16.91 -11.43
C LYS A 207 27.87 -15.97 -11.38
N THR A 208 27.92 -14.91 -12.16
CA THR A 208 26.82 -13.95 -12.29
C THR A 208 26.10 -14.20 -13.60
N TYR A 209 24.79 -14.42 -13.51
CA TYR A 209 23.90 -14.57 -14.65
C TYR A 209 23.08 -13.30 -14.83
N VAL A 210 22.88 -12.90 -16.08
CA VAL A 210 22.15 -11.69 -16.47
C VAL A 210 20.95 -12.08 -17.33
N TYR A 211 19.76 -11.73 -16.86
CA TYR A 211 18.50 -11.99 -17.56
C TYR A 211 17.86 -10.67 -17.96
N CYS A 212 17.77 -10.40 -19.26
CA CYS A 212 17.07 -9.25 -19.80
C CYS A 212 15.67 -9.67 -20.28
N PHE A 213 14.72 -8.73 -20.33
CA PHE A 213 13.32 -9.04 -20.64
C PHE A 213 12.81 -8.22 -21.81
N THR A 214 12.15 -8.90 -22.75
CA THR A 214 11.55 -8.29 -23.95
C THR A 214 10.10 -8.72 -24.11
N ASP A 215 9.34 -7.89 -24.80
CA ASP A 215 7.97 -8.18 -25.22
C ASP A 215 7.98 -9.18 -26.38
N ALA A 216 7.33 -10.34 -26.22
CA ALA A 216 7.34 -11.40 -27.23
C ALA A 216 6.71 -10.98 -28.58
N ASP A 217 5.76 -10.04 -28.57
CA ASP A 217 5.03 -9.63 -29.78
C ASP A 217 5.73 -8.47 -30.50
N ARG A 218 6.32 -7.56 -29.73
CA ARG A 218 6.91 -6.31 -30.25
C ARG A 218 8.43 -6.32 -30.29
N ASN A 219 9.06 -7.28 -29.63
CA ASN A 219 10.50 -7.36 -29.42
C ASN A 219 11.11 -6.06 -28.87
N LEU A 220 10.35 -5.39 -27.98
CA LEU A 220 10.75 -4.16 -27.30
C LEU A 220 11.04 -4.42 -25.83
N SER A 221 11.87 -3.57 -25.22
CA SER A 221 12.13 -3.62 -23.79
C SER A 221 10.86 -3.36 -22.97
N ILE A 222 10.76 -4.04 -21.83
CA ILE A 222 9.59 -3.96 -20.97
C ILE A 222 9.56 -2.61 -20.24
N GLN A 223 8.44 -1.89 -20.37
CA GLN A 223 8.26 -0.52 -19.85
C GLN A 223 7.68 -0.46 -18.43
N ARG A 224 7.52 -1.61 -17.77
CA ARG A 224 6.92 -1.75 -16.43
C ARG A 224 7.78 -2.61 -15.53
N GLU A 225 7.51 -2.49 -14.24
CA GLU A 225 8.21 -3.28 -13.23
C GLU A 225 7.87 -4.77 -13.37
N ILE A 226 8.85 -5.61 -13.07
CA ILE A 226 8.74 -7.07 -13.09
C ILE A 226 9.12 -7.57 -11.70
N GLU A 227 8.32 -8.48 -11.16
CA GLU A 227 8.62 -9.17 -9.92
C GLU A 227 9.17 -10.56 -10.23
N ILE A 228 10.33 -10.90 -9.67
CA ILE A 228 10.99 -12.20 -9.83
C ILE A 228 11.10 -12.84 -8.47
N LYS A 229 10.56 -14.05 -8.32
CA LYS A 229 10.75 -14.90 -7.15
C LYS A 229 11.74 -15.99 -7.47
N VAL A 230 12.92 -15.95 -6.87
CA VAL A 230 13.91 -17.03 -6.97
C VAL A 230 13.57 -18.09 -5.92
N ILE A 231 13.38 -19.33 -6.37
CA ILE A 231 12.98 -20.46 -5.54
C ILE A 231 14.19 -21.38 -5.36
N LYS A 232 14.57 -21.59 -4.11
CA LYS A 232 15.64 -22.52 -3.71
C LYS A 232 15.04 -23.72 -2.97
N GLU A 233 15.79 -24.82 -2.95
CA GLU A 233 15.36 -26.00 -2.21
C GLU A 233 15.40 -25.74 -0.71
N ASN A 234 14.32 -26.12 0.00
CA ASN A 234 14.17 -25.98 1.45
C ASN A 234 14.27 -24.53 1.98
N GLU A 235 14.14 -23.54 1.10
CA GLU A 235 14.17 -22.12 1.46
C GLU A 235 12.92 -21.41 0.95
N SER A 236 12.53 -20.35 1.66
CA SER A 236 11.47 -19.45 1.19
C SER A 236 11.92 -18.70 -0.07
N PRO A 237 11.01 -18.41 -1.02
CA PRO A 237 11.38 -17.67 -2.23
C PRO A 237 11.90 -16.26 -1.93
N ILE A 238 12.95 -15.85 -2.63
CA ILE A 238 13.54 -14.52 -2.52
C ILE A 238 12.93 -13.63 -3.61
N LEU A 239 12.32 -12.51 -3.22
CA LEU A 239 11.64 -11.57 -4.12
C LEU A 239 12.59 -10.46 -4.58
N TYR A 240 12.61 -10.21 -5.88
CA TYR A 240 13.31 -9.11 -6.52
C TYR A 240 12.33 -8.28 -7.35
N ARG A 241 12.47 -6.95 -7.29
CA ARG A 241 11.71 -6.00 -8.12
C ARG A 241 12.65 -5.36 -9.13
N ILE A 242 12.37 -5.56 -10.41
CA ILE A 242 13.17 -5.07 -11.52
C ILE A 242 12.47 -3.86 -12.13
N LYS A 243 13.20 -2.76 -12.29
CA LYS A 243 12.65 -1.53 -12.88
C LYS A 243 12.49 -1.68 -14.40
N PRO A 244 11.67 -0.83 -15.03
CA PRO A 244 11.51 -0.82 -16.49
C PRO A 244 12.87 -0.74 -17.22
N GLY A 245 13.07 -1.63 -18.19
CA GLY A 245 14.28 -1.68 -19.01
C GLY A 245 15.55 -2.21 -18.31
N GLU A 246 15.51 -2.54 -17.02
CA GLU A 246 16.65 -3.14 -16.32
C GLU A 246 16.70 -4.66 -16.48
N CYS A 247 17.91 -5.22 -16.49
CA CYS A 247 18.13 -6.67 -16.48
C CYS A 247 18.33 -7.19 -15.06
N PHE A 248 17.85 -8.39 -14.80
CA PHE A 248 18.05 -9.08 -13.52
C PHE A 248 19.45 -9.70 -13.48
N ARG A 249 20.25 -9.30 -12.49
CA ARG A 249 21.60 -9.82 -12.25
C ARG A 249 21.59 -10.70 -11.01
N TYR A 250 21.98 -11.96 -11.16
CA TYR A 250 21.94 -12.94 -10.08
C TYR A 250 23.27 -13.68 -9.97
N ALA A 251 23.99 -13.43 -8.88
CA ALA A 251 25.22 -14.13 -8.54
C ALA A 251 24.90 -15.38 -7.71
N THR A 252 25.31 -16.56 -8.21
CA THR A 252 25.09 -17.82 -7.49
C THR A 252 26.19 -18.85 -7.77
N LYS A 253 26.26 -19.85 -6.88
CA LYS A 253 27.03 -21.09 -7.06
C LYS A 253 26.14 -22.28 -7.38
N ASP A 254 24.82 -22.09 -7.29
CA ASP A 254 23.86 -23.14 -7.49
C ASP A 254 23.94 -23.65 -8.93
N LYS A 255 23.73 -24.96 -9.10
CA LYS A 255 23.75 -25.60 -10.42
C LYS A 255 22.46 -25.38 -11.19
N THR A 256 21.40 -24.97 -10.51
CA THR A 256 20.07 -24.78 -11.08
C THR A 256 19.47 -23.48 -10.58
N LEU A 257 18.74 -22.80 -11.45
CA LEU A 257 17.95 -21.63 -11.11
C LEU A 257 16.49 -21.90 -11.43
N LYS A 258 15.64 -21.88 -10.41
CA LYS A 258 14.19 -21.84 -10.57
C LYS A 258 13.69 -20.46 -10.20
N MET A 259 12.98 -19.81 -11.11
CA MET A 259 12.39 -18.51 -10.87
C MET A 259 10.97 -18.41 -11.40
N GLN A 260 10.14 -17.65 -10.72
CA GLN A 260 8.80 -17.30 -11.13
C GLN A 260 8.75 -15.80 -11.42
N ILE A 261 8.43 -15.45 -12.66
CA ILE A 261 8.37 -14.08 -13.15
C ILE A 261 6.89 -13.69 -13.20
N SER A 262 6.56 -12.55 -12.60
CA SER A 262 5.22 -11.99 -12.59
C SER A 262 5.24 -10.50 -12.89
N SER A 263 4.20 -10.04 -13.59
CA SER A 263 4.03 -8.65 -13.96
C SER A 263 2.54 -8.27 -13.98
N THR A 264 2.26 -6.98 -13.85
CA THR A 264 0.92 -6.40 -13.99
C THR A 264 0.45 -6.35 -15.44
N THR A 265 1.32 -6.66 -16.40
CA THR A 265 1.09 -6.46 -17.83
C THR A 265 1.33 -7.70 -18.69
N TYR A 266 2.15 -8.63 -18.22
CA TYR A 266 2.54 -9.85 -18.94
C TYR A 266 2.02 -11.11 -18.26
N GLU A 267 1.98 -12.22 -19.00
CA GLU A 267 1.66 -13.54 -18.44
C GLU A 267 2.72 -13.95 -17.39
N ASN A 268 2.32 -14.74 -16.40
CA ASN A 268 3.26 -15.28 -15.42
C ASN A 268 4.10 -16.38 -16.08
N LEU A 269 5.41 -16.36 -15.87
CA LEU A 269 6.33 -17.31 -16.48
C LEU A 269 7.16 -18.02 -15.41
N GLU A 270 7.15 -19.34 -15.42
CA GLU A 270 8.08 -20.16 -14.64
C GLU A 270 9.29 -20.53 -15.49
N VAL A 271 10.47 -20.28 -14.95
CA VAL A 271 11.74 -20.54 -15.62
C VAL A 271 12.57 -21.48 -14.77
N ASN A 272 13.01 -22.59 -15.38
CA ASN A 272 13.95 -23.52 -14.80
C ASN A 272 15.17 -23.61 -15.72
N ARG A 273 16.36 -23.33 -15.17
CA ARG A 273 17.63 -23.32 -15.91
C ARG A 273 18.64 -24.21 -15.22
N ASN A 274 19.34 -25.02 -16.01
CA ASN A 274 20.57 -25.66 -15.58
C ASN A 274 21.74 -24.69 -15.85
N LEU A 275 22.34 -24.19 -14.78
CA LEU A 275 23.39 -23.18 -14.80
C LEU A 275 24.77 -23.72 -15.16
N GLU A 276 24.97 -25.06 -15.17
CA GLU A 276 26.24 -25.66 -15.57
C GLU A 276 26.60 -25.37 -17.03
N ASN A 277 25.58 -25.31 -17.90
CA ASN A 277 25.72 -25.08 -19.34
C ASN A 277 24.98 -23.81 -19.83
N ALA A 278 24.45 -23.00 -18.92
CA ALA A 278 23.72 -21.78 -19.28
C ALA A 278 24.66 -20.67 -19.76
N PRO A 279 24.24 -19.83 -20.71
CA PRO A 279 24.96 -18.61 -21.03
C PRO A 279 24.94 -17.63 -19.84
N GLU A 280 25.96 -16.78 -19.74
CA GLU A 280 26.04 -15.74 -18.71
C GLU A 280 24.98 -14.64 -18.92
N GLU A 281 24.55 -14.43 -20.16
CA GLU A 281 23.52 -13.48 -20.55
C GLU A 281 22.43 -14.17 -21.37
N GLU A 282 21.17 -13.98 -20.98
CA GLU A 282 20.00 -14.54 -21.65
C GLU A 282 18.89 -13.48 -21.74
N THR A 283 18.19 -13.45 -22.87
CA THR A 283 16.96 -12.66 -23.03
C THR A 283 15.75 -13.57 -22.87
N ILE A 284 14.84 -13.20 -21.98
CA ILE A 284 13.59 -13.90 -21.72
C ILE A 284 12.44 -13.08 -22.32
N GLU A 285 11.76 -13.68 -23.29
CA GLU A 285 10.56 -13.10 -23.90
C GLU A 285 9.36 -13.30 -22.98
N LEU A 286 8.72 -12.19 -22.58
CA LEU A 286 7.48 -12.21 -21.84
C LEU A 286 6.31 -11.97 -22.79
N LYS A 287 5.37 -12.90 -22.77
CA LYS A 287 4.15 -12.81 -23.58
C LYS A 287 3.17 -11.81 -22.96
N PRO A 288 2.68 -10.81 -23.72
CA PRO A 288 1.64 -9.91 -23.24
C PRO A 288 0.40 -10.68 -22.79
N ASP A 289 -0.20 -10.25 -21.68
CA ASP A 289 -1.51 -10.78 -21.26
C ASP A 289 -2.58 -9.76 -21.66
N ASP A 290 -3.37 -10.08 -22.68
CA ASP A 290 -4.42 -9.22 -23.24
C ASP A 290 -5.37 -8.64 -22.18
N TYR A 291 -5.65 -9.41 -21.12
CA TYR A 291 -6.60 -9.02 -20.08
C TYR A 291 -5.94 -8.09 -19.06
N LYS A 292 -4.72 -8.42 -18.63
CA LYS A 292 -3.93 -7.54 -17.78
C LYS A 292 -3.64 -6.20 -18.50
N MET A 293 -3.33 -6.27 -19.79
CA MET A 293 -3.21 -5.13 -20.71
C MET A 293 -4.48 -4.30 -20.77
N ALA A 294 -5.63 -4.94 -21.02
CA ALA A 294 -6.90 -4.24 -21.08
C ALA A 294 -7.21 -3.54 -19.75
N LEU A 295 -7.05 -4.23 -18.62
CA LEU A 295 -7.29 -3.65 -17.29
C LEU A 295 -6.36 -2.48 -16.99
N TYR A 296 -5.08 -2.61 -17.34
CA TYR A 296 -4.12 -1.53 -17.21
C TYR A 296 -4.50 -0.31 -18.09
N TYR A 297 -4.80 -0.54 -19.37
CA TYR A 297 -5.27 0.49 -20.28
C TYR A 297 -6.50 1.21 -19.71
N PHE A 298 -7.40 0.45 -19.09
CA PHE A 298 -8.61 0.95 -18.48
C PHE A 298 -8.43 1.68 -17.16
N SER A 299 -7.36 1.42 -16.40
CA SER A 299 -7.10 2.10 -15.12
C SER A 299 -6.40 3.45 -15.32
N ILE A 300 -5.64 3.61 -16.40
CA ILE A 300 -4.84 4.82 -16.65
C ILE A 300 -5.49 5.85 -17.57
N LYS A 301 -6.44 5.43 -18.43
CA LYS A 301 -6.98 6.31 -19.46
C LYS A 301 -8.04 7.23 -18.86
N ASP A 302 -7.71 8.52 -18.73
CA ASP A 302 -8.68 9.57 -18.38
C ASP A 302 -9.79 9.61 -19.44
N ILE A 303 -11.04 9.46 -19.00
CA ILE A 303 -12.22 9.45 -19.86
C ILE A 303 -12.75 10.88 -20.00
N ASN A 304 -12.00 11.77 -20.66
CA ASN A 304 -12.39 13.16 -20.85
C ASN A 304 -12.78 13.42 -22.32
N GLY A 305 -14.01 13.92 -22.58
CA GLY A 305 -14.46 14.36 -23.91
C GLY A 305 -15.89 13.93 -24.30
N GLU A 306 -16.35 14.43 -25.46
CA GLU A 306 -17.70 14.23 -26.02
C GLU A 306 -18.09 12.75 -26.27
N ASN A 307 -17.13 11.82 -26.32
CA ASN A 307 -17.36 10.39 -26.53
C ASN A 307 -17.19 9.52 -25.26
N SER A 308 -17.10 10.15 -24.08
CA SER A 308 -16.84 9.47 -22.80
C SER A 308 -17.86 8.37 -22.48
N GLU A 309 -19.16 8.66 -22.65
CA GLU A 309 -20.24 7.72 -22.36
C GLU A 309 -20.20 6.46 -23.25
N GLN A 310 -19.93 6.65 -24.55
CA GLN A 310 -19.81 5.53 -25.50
C GLN A 310 -18.59 4.65 -25.18
N LEU A 311 -17.46 5.26 -24.81
CA LEU A 311 -16.25 4.53 -24.40
C LEU A 311 -16.47 3.75 -23.10
N ILE A 312 -17.17 4.32 -22.13
CA ILE A 312 -17.56 3.62 -20.89
C ILE A 312 -18.45 2.42 -21.22
N LYS A 313 -19.44 2.59 -22.10
CA LYS A 313 -20.34 1.52 -22.52
C LYS A 313 -19.60 0.38 -23.23
N GLN A 314 -18.65 0.71 -24.11
CA GLN A 314 -17.80 -0.29 -24.79
C GLN A 314 -16.92 -1.05 -23.79
N LYS A 315 -16.26 -0.32 -22.88
CA LYS A 315 -15.43 -0.89 -21.81
C LYS A 315 -16.24 -1.83 -20.92
N ARG A 316 -17.45 -1.42 -20.51
CA ARG A 316 -18.36 -2.26 -19.73
C ARG A 316 -18.68 -3.56 -20.46
N LYS A 317 -19.06 -3.49 -21.74
CA LYS A 317 -19.38 -4.67 -22.57
C LYS A 317 -18.19 -5.63 -22.71
N GLN A 318 -16.97 -5.11 -22.81
CA GLN A 318 -15.77 -5.95 -22.89
C GLN A 318 -15.51 -6.67 -21.55
N LEU A 319 -15.58 -5.95 -20.43
CA LEU A 319 -15.42 -6.54 -19.10
C LEU A 319 -16.50 -7.60 -18.81
N GLU A 320 -17.74 -7.35 -19.23
CA GLU A 320 -18.84 -8.30 -19.12
C GLU A 320 -18.58 -9.63 -19.83
N ASN A 321 -17.92 -9.58 -21.00
CA ASN A 321 -17.66 -10.78 -21.78
C ASN A 321 -16.54 -11.63 -21.16
N ILE A 322 -15.51 -10.96 -20.64
CA ILE A 322 -14.27 -11.59 -20.19
C ILE A 322 -14.32 -12.09 -18.74
N ILE A 323 -15.08 -11.44 -17.88
CA ILE A 323 -15.22 -11.84 -16.48
C ILE A 323 -16.32 -12.91 -16.38
N SER A 324 -16.01 -14.03 -15.73
CA SER A 324 -17.01 -15.07 -15.46
C SER A 324 -18.11 -14.55 -14.54
N ASN A 325 -19.35 -14.99 -14.75
CA ASN A 325 -20.47 -14.69 -13.84
C ASN A 325 -20.27 -15.29 -12.44
N THR A 326 -19.36 -16.25 -12.31
CA THR A 326 -18.99 -16.91 -11.04
C THR A 326 -17.62 -16.45 -10.54
N ALA A 327 -17.12 -15.30 -11.01
CA ALA A 327 -15.79 -14.83 -10.63
C ALA A 327 -15.74 -14.41 -9.15
N VAL A 328 -14.70 -14.81 -8.44
CA VAL A 328 -14.43 -14.36 -7.07
C VAL A 328 -13.55 -13.12 -7.12
N ILE A 329 -14.13 -11.96 -6.84
CA ILE A 329 -13.46 -10.67 -6.91
C ILE A 329 -13.27 -10.13 -5.50
N THR A 330 -12.05 -9.76 -5.14
CA THR A 330 -11.70 -9.32 -3.79
C THR A 330 -10.86 -8.05 -3.83
N GLN A 331 -11.34 -7.01 -3.15
CA GLN A 331 -10.58 -5.80 -2.86
C GLN A 331 -9.88 -5.94 -1.51
N VAL A 332 -8.60 -5.59 -1.48
CA VAL A 332 -7.77 -5.54 -0.26
C VAL A 332 -7.68 -4.10 0.21
N TYR A 333 -7.98 -3.85 1.49
CA TYR A 333 -7.96 -2.51 2.10
C TYR A 333 -6.85 -2.37 3.13
N ASP A 334 -6.38 -1.13 3.30
CA ASP A 334 -5.44 -0.73 4.35
C ASP A 334 -6.18 -0.35 5.64
N SER A 335 -7.02 -1.26 6.15
CA SER A 335 -7.77 -1.07 7.39
C SER A 335 -7.44 -2.17 8.39
N ASP A 336 -7.23 -1.78 9.64
CA ASP A 336 -6.88 -2.68 10.75
C ASP A 336 -8.05 -3.60 11.16
N ILE A 337 -9.27 -3.28 10.71
CA ILE A 337 -10.53 -3.97 11.09
C ILE A 337 -11.18 -4.67 9.90
N TYR A 338 -11.11 -4.08 8.71
CA TYR A 338 -11.74 -4.60 7.49
C TYR A 338 -10.70 -4.72 6.37
N GLY A 339 -9.98 -5.85 6.31
CA GLY A 339 -8.87 -6.02 5.37
C GLY A 339 -9.27 -6.54 3.97
N LEU A 340 -10.46 -7.12 3.82
CA LEU A 340 -10.92 -7.74 2.57
C LEU A 340 -12.42 -7.48 2.36
N GLU A 341 -12.79 -7.12 1.14
CA GLU A 341 -14.18 -7.06 0.68
C GLU A 341 -14.34 -7.91 -0.57
N SER A 342 -15.39 -8.72 -0.61
CA SER A 342 -15.78 -9.44 -1.82
C SER A 342 -16.74 -8.58 -2.62
N LEU A 343 -16.49 -8.48 -3.92
CA LEU A 343 -17.30 -7.72 -4.87
C LEU A 343 -17.94 -8.68 -5.85
N ASP A 344 -19.17 -8.40 -6.25
CA ASP A 344 -19.80 -9.09 -7.36
C ASP A 344 -19.24 -8.58 -8.70
N LYS A 345 -19.47 -9.34 -9.77
CA LYS A 345 -19.02 -8.98 -11.13
C LYS A 345 -19.49 -7.58 -11.53
N GLU A 346 -20.77 -7.28 -11.33
CA GLU A 346 -21.37 -5.99 -11.70
C GLU A 346 -20.79 -4.83 -10.88
N ASP A 347 -20.55 -5.04 -9.59
CA ASP A 347 -19.96 -4.03 -8.70
C ASP A 347 -18.53 -3.71 -9.11
N TYR A 348 -17.72 -4.75 -9.38
CA TYR A 348 -16.37 -4.58 -9.88
C TYR A 348 -16.33 -3.84 -11.21
N ILE A 349 -17.19 -4.24 -12.16
CA ILE A 349 -17.24 -3.61 -13.49
C ILE A 349 -17.68 -2.15 -13.37
N THR A 350 -18.68 -1.87 -12.52
CA THR A 350 -19.11 -0.50 -12.22
C THR A 350 -17.95 0.29 -11.62
N LEU A 351 -17.31 -0.24 -10.58
CA LEU A 351 -16.15 0.38 -9.95
C LEU A 351 -15.07 0.76 -10.95
N VAL A 352 -14.59 -0.16 -11.79
CA VAL A 352 -13.48 0.15 -12.72
C VAL A 352 -13.92 0.98 -13.93
N THR A 353 -15.22 1.14 -14.18
CA THR A 353 -15.75 1.99 -15.25
C THR A 353 -16.18 3.37 -14.78
N THR A 354 -16.35 3.56 -13.47
CA THR A 354 -16.68 4.85 -12.85
C THR A 354 -15.56 5.87 -13.10
N PRO A 355 -15.87 7.07 -13.61
CA PRO A 355 -14.92 8.16 -13.72
C PRO A 355 -14.56 8.72 -12.34
N THR A 356 -13.57 8.13 -11.67
CA THR A 356 -13.03 8.62 -10.40
C THR A 356 -11.51 8.69 -10.44
N THR A 357 -10.96 9.67 -9.73
CA THR A 357 -9.51 9.82 -9.58
C THR A 357 -8.89 8.73 -8.71
N SER A 358 -9.68 8.06 -7.87
CA SER A 358 -9.21 7.00 -6.97
C SER A 358 -8.69 5.77 -7.73
N LEU A 359 -9.25 5.47 -8.90
CA LEU A 359 -8.83 4.32 -9.72
C LEU A 359 -7.44 4.45 -10.33
N LYS A 360 -6.84 5.65 -10.36
CA LYS A 360 -5.48 5.84 -10.89
C LYS A 360 -4.44 4.99 -10.14
N ASN A 361 -4.74 4.64 -8.89
CA ASN A 361 -3.87 3.84 -8.02
C ASN A 361 -4.36 2.40 -7.84
N LEU A 362 -5.18 1.90 -8.76
CA LEU A 362 -5.61 0.51 -8.77
C LEU A 362 -4.43 -0.40 -9.16
N ASN A 363 -4.11 -1.34 -8.28
CA ASN A 363 -3.10 -2.36 -8.47
C ASN A 363 -3.74 -3.75 -8.41
N VAL A 364 -3.62 -4.50 -9.50
CA VAL A 364 -4.05 -5.91 -9.55
C VAL A 364 -2.97 -6.77 -8.87
N ILE A 365 -3.35 -7.46 -7.81
CA ILE A 365 -2.48 -8.35 -7.02
C ILE A 365 -2.47 -9.75 -7.63
N GLU A 366 -3.64 -10.27 -8.00
CA GLU A 366 -3.78 -11.61 -8.57
C GLU A 366 -4.91 -11.63 -9.60
N MET A 367 -4.71 -12.42 -10.66
CA MET A 367 -5.74 -12.72 -11.66
C MET A 367 -5.65 -14.18 -12.07
N LYS A 368 -6.77 -14.91 -11.99
CA LYS A 368 -6.86 -16.31 -12.43
C LYS A 368 -7.90 -16.46 -13.53
N LYS A 369 -7.60 -17.34 -14.48
CA LYS A 369 -8.46 -17.65 -15.62
C LYS A 369 -8.86 -19.13 -15.62
N ASP A 370 -9.98 -19.43 -16.24
CA ASP A 370 -10.35 -20.81 -16.56
C ASP A 370 -9.72 -21.27 -17.89
N ASN A 371 -9.92 -22.54 -18.22
CA ASN A 371 -9.43 -23.15 -19.47
C ASN A 371 -10.07 -22.54 -20.74
N LYS A 372 -11.13 -21.74 -20.60
CA LYS A 372 -11.81 -21.04 -21.69
C LYS A 372 -11.34 -19.58 -21.83
N GLY A 373 -10.37 -19.15 -21.02
CA GLY A 373 -9.82 -17.80 -21.01
C GLY A 373 -10.66 -16.78 -20.26
N LYS A 374 -11.74 -17.18 -19.56
CA LYS A 374 -12.53 -16.25 -18.73
C LYS A 374 -11.85 -16.02 -17.39
N ILE A 375 -11.92 -14.78 -16.90
CA ILE A 375 -11.40 -14.41 -15.59
C ILE A 375 -12.35 -14.98 -14.52
N VAL A 376 -11.83 -15.83 -13.65
CA VAL A 376 -12.56 -16.48 -12.55
C VAL A 376 -12.16 -15.96 -11.17
N SER A 377 -11.05 -15.23 -11.07
CA SER A 377 -10.70 -14.53 -9.84
C SER A 377 -9.89 -13.27 -10.12
N ILE A 378 -10.19 -12.22 -9.36
CA ILE A 378 -9.45 -10.95 -9.37
C ILE A 378 -9.20 -10.54 -7.92
N LYS A 379 -7.95 -10.32 -7.55
CA LYS A 379 -7.58 -9.71 -6.28
C LYS A 379 -6.87 -8.40 -6.56
N PHE A 380 -7.32 -7.29 -5.99
CA PHE A 380 -6.76 -5.98 -6.26
C PHE A 380 -6.77 -5.09 -5.02
N LYS A 381 -6.02 -3.99 -5.09
CA LYS A 381 -5.95 -2.95 -4.07
C LYS A 381 -6.00 -1.58 -4.74
N ILE A 382 -6.66 -0.61 -4.12
CA ILE A 382 -6.62 0.79 -4.54
C ILE A 382 -5.81 1.54 -3.49
N SER A 383 -4.62 2.04 -3.85
CA SER A 383 -3.78 2.77 -2.89
C SER A 383 -4.26 4.22 -2.75
N THR A 384 -4.53 4.67 -1.53
CA THR A 384 -4.80 6.09 -1.26
C THR A 384 -3.50 6.89 -1.35
N HIS A 385 -3.48 8.01 -2.09
CA HIS A 385 -2.42 9.01 -1.93
C HIS A 385 -2.56 9.62 -0.53
N GLU A 386 -1.85 9.08 0.46
CA GLU A 386 -1.35 9.94 1.53
C GLU A 386 -0.20 10.75 0.93
N ASN A 387 -0.52 11.91 0.35
CA ASN A 387 0.48 12.95 0.19
C ASN A 387 0.87 13.41 1.61
N ASN A 388 1.77 12.66 2.24
CA ASN A 388 2.61 13.18 3.30
C ASN A 388 3.68 14.05 2.62
N LYS A 389 3.32 15.29 2.33
CA LYS A 389 4.28 16.36 2.13
C LYS A 389 3.74 17.67 2.68
#